data_AF-A0A6G8FG64-F1
#
_entry.id   AF-A0A6G8FG64-F1
#
_cell.length_a   1.000
_cell.length_b   1.000
_cell.length_c   1.000
_cell.angle_alpha   90.00
_cell.angle_beta   90.00
_cell.angle_gamma   90.00
#
_symmetry.space_group_name_H-M   'P 1'
#
loop_
_entity.id
_entity.type
_entity.pdbx_description
1 polymer ?
#
loop_
_entity_poly.entity_id
_entity_poly.type
_entity_poly.pdbx_seq_one_letter_code
_entity_poly.pdbx_strand_id
1 'polypeptide(L)'
;MKIQYALPALAAAALLTLTGCVTNTEGPDRESTDTSGIKVDEAAAALLPADIKESGVLIIGTDASYPPNEYKDSSGKIVGWGVDLANAVSARLGLEPKWEQAGFDSIIPSIQGGKMNMGSSSFTDNAERQKTVDFVNFYEAGVLWAAPIGKPVDPDNACGFKVAVQAGTFQHTDELPAKSEACVAAGKAAIEILPFDGQAEATNAVVLGQADAFSADSPVTLDAINAQKDKIEASGESFDTAPYGYALPKNSDLTKAVQAALQSLMDDGTYMEILTKAGVEDGAVQKATINAGK
;
A
#
# COMPACT_ATOMS: atom_id res chain seq x y z
N MET A 1 8.30 79.52 25.43
CA MET A 1 7.05 78.94 25.98
C MET A 1 7.03 77.46 25.63
N LYS A 2 6.53 76.50 26.43
CA LYS A 2 5.15 76.32 26.96
C LYS A 2 4.12 76.28 25.82
N ILE A 3 3.21 75.30 25.69
CA ILE A 3 2.85 74.17 26.57
C ILE A 3 2.17 73.05 25.73
N GLN A 4 2.28 71.78 26.18
CA GLN A 4 1.45 70.53 26.02
C GLN A 4 0.51 70.35 24.78
N TYR A 5 0.10 69.16 24.32
CA TYR A 5 0.03 67.77 24.86
C TYR A 5 0.48 66.77 23.75
N ALA A 6 0.31 65.44 23.72
CA ALA A 6 -0.30 64.42 24.59
C ALA A 6 0.38 63.02 24.37
N LEU A 7 -0.22 61.94 24.90
CA LEU A 7 0.07 60.50 24.66
C LEU A 7 -1.28 59.76 24.41
N PRO A 8 -1.34 58.47 24.03
CA PRO A 8 -0.42 57.66 23.20
C PRO A 8 -1.17 56.81 22.13
N ALA A 9 -0.46 55.98 21.36
CA ALA A 9 -1.04 54.80 20.71
C ALA A 9 0.00 53.67 20.62
N LEU A 10 -0.27 52.49 21.20
CA LEU A 10 0.51 51.28 20.96
C LEU A 10 -0.02 50.58 19.70
N ALA A 11 0.88 50.20 18.80
CA ALA A 11 0.61 49.25 17.72
C ALA A 11 1.52 48.03 17.91
N ALA A 12 1.00 46.98 18.53
CA ALA A 12 1.71 45.72 18.68
C ALA A 12 1.63 44.93 17.36
N ALA A 13 2.74 44.85 16.62
CA ALA A 13 2.83 44.05 15.42
C ALA A 13 2.94 42.55 15.77
N ALA A 14 1.80 41.88 15.87
CA ALA A 14 1.74 40.44 16.08
C ALA A 14 2.20 39.69 14.82
N LEU A 15 3.28 38.92 14.94
CA LEU A 15 3.76 38.01 13.90
C LEU A 15 2.79 36.82 13.76
N LEU A 16 1.97 36.84 12.71
CA LEU A 16 1.21 35.67 12.29
C LEU A 16 2.12 34.71 11.51
N THR A 17 2.83 33.85 12.24
CA THR A 17 3.45 32.66 11.66
C THR A 17 2.35 31.69 11.26
N LEU A 18 2.06 31.58 9.96
CA LEU A 18 1.21 30.50 9.45
C LEU A 18 1.98 29.18 9.55
N THR A 19 1.88 28.51 10.70
CA THR A 19 2.13 27.08 10.80
C THR A 19 1.00 26.37 10.07
N GLY A 20 1.19 26.10 8.77
CA GLY A 20 0.32 25.20 8.05
C GLY A 20 0.35 23.84 8.72
N CYS A 21 -0.79 23.39 9.24
CA CYS A 21 -0.91 22.04 9.78
C CYS A 21 -0.79 21.06 8.62
N VAL A 22 0.39 20.44 8.48
CA VAL A 22 0.52 19.20 7.71
C VAL A 22 -0.26 18.15 8.49
N THR A 23 -1.49 17.90 8.07
CA THR A 23 -2.25 16.72 8.48
C THR A 23 -1.59 15.53 7.80
N ASN A 24 -0.69 14.85 8.51
CA ASN A 24 -0.35 13.47 8.16
C ASN A 24 -1.67 12.68 8.12
N THR A 25 -1.88 11.89 7.07
CA THR A 25 -3.08 11.05 7.00
C THR A 25 -2.87 9.83 7.89
N GLU A 26 -3.19 9.99 9.17
CA GLU A 26 -3.22 8.91 10.16
C GLU A 26 -4.40 7.98 9.84
N GLY A 27 -4.12 6.68 9.65
CA GLY A 27 -5.16 5.67 9.45
C GLY A 27 -5.85 5.28 10.76
N PRO A 28 -6.96 4.54 10.69
CA PRO A 28 -7.71 4.15 11.89
C PRO A 28 -6.87 3.27 12.83
N ASP A 29 -6.92 3.56 14.13
CA ASP A 29 -6.29 2.74 15.17
C ASP A 29 -6.86 1.32 15.14
N ARG A 30 -6.03 0.34 14.78
CA ARG A 30 -6.35 -1.09 14.69
C ARG A 30 -5.61 -1.88 15.75
N GLU A 31 -6.30 -2.82 16.40
CA GLU A 31 -5.61 -3.89 17.13
C GLU A 31 -4.85 -4.80 16.16
N SER A 32 -3.54 -4.59 16.05
CA SER A 32 -2.58 -5.51 15.41
C SER A 32 -2.72 -6.94 15.96
N THR A 33 -2.29 -7.93 15.20
CA THR A 33 -2.38 -9.34 15.58
C THR A 33 -1.17 -9.73 16.43
N ASP A 34 -1.38 -10.36 17.59
CA ASP A 34 -0.30 -10.78 18.48
C ASP A 34 0.43 -12.00 17.90
N THR A 35 1.66 -11.78 17.44
CA THR A 35 2.52 -12.84 16.87
C THR A 35 3.33 -13.59 17.92
N SER A 36 3.29 -13.21 19.21
CA SER A 36 4.13 -13.80 20.26
C SER A 36 3.83 -15.28 20.55
N GLY A 37 2.63 -15.76 20.20
CA GLY A 37 2.25 -17.18 20.27
C GLY A 37 2.71 -18.04 19.08
N ILE A 38 3.22 -17.42 18.00
CA ILE A 38 3.61 -18.14 16.78
C ILE A 38 4.89 -18.93 17.03
N LYS A 39 4.87 -20.21 16.69
CA LYS A 39 6.02 -21.11 16.78
C LYS A 39 6.85 -21.04 15.51
N VAL A 40 8.16 -21.20 15.66
CA VAL A 40 9.09 -21.37 14.53
C VAL A 40 8.79 -22.69 13.81
N ASP A 41 8.73 -22.64 12.49
CA ASP A 41 8.76 -23.81 11.63
C ASP A 41 10.21 -24.13 11.29
N GLU A 42 10.77 -25.14 11.94
CA GLU A 42 12.16 -25.56 11.77
C GLU A 42 12.49 -25.98 10.33
N ALA A 43 11.50 -26.42 9.53
CA ALA A 43 11.71 -26.78 8.13
C ALA A 43 11.79 -25.53 7.24
N ALA A 44 10.95 -24.52 7.48
CA ALA A 44 11.05 -23.23 6.81
C ALA A 44 12.33 -22.46 7.23
N ALA A 45 12.63 -22.43 8.54
CA ALA A 45 13.82 -21.79 9.09
C ALA A 45 15.13 -22.50 8.70
N ALA A 46 15.08 -23.76 8.23
CA ALA A 46 16.22 -24.45 7.64
C ALA A 46 16.54 -24.02 6.20
N LEU A 47 15.62 -23.32 5.51
CA LEU A 47 15.81 -22.79 4.15
C LEU A 47 16.41 -21.37 4.13
N LEU A 48 16.57 -20.73 5.28
CA LEU A 48 17.08 -19.36 5.38
C LEU A 48 18.54 -19.25 4.90
N PRO A 49 18.89 -18.20 4.13
CA PRO A 49 20.28 -17.80 3.88
C PRO A 49 21.06 -17.64 5.18
N ALA A 50 22.33 -18.05 5.17
CA ALA A 50 23.15 -18.13 6.38
C ALA A 50 23.35 -16.78 7.08
N ASP A 51 23.46 -15.69 6.32
CA ASP A 51 23.59 -14.31 6.79
C ASP A 51 22.32 -13.81 7.51
N ILE A 52 21.14 -14.11 6.97
CA ILE A 52 19.85 -13.78 7.60
C ILE A 52 19.62 -14.65 8.85
N LYS A 53 20.06 -15.92 8.80
CA LYS A 53 19.97 -16.83 9.94
C LYS A 53 20.96 -16.50 11.06
N GLU A 54 22.12 -15.95 10.74
CA GLU A 54 23.12 -15.47 11.73
C GLU A 54 22.75 -14.10 12.30
N SER A 55 22.14 -13.21 11.51
CA SER A 55 21.65 -11.91 12.01
C SER A 55 20.42 -12.05 12.90
N GLY A 56 19.55 -13.03 12.63
CA GLY A 56 18.25 -13.18 13.30
C GLY A 56 17.22 -12.12 12.89
N VAL A 57 17.50 -11.30 11.87
CA VAL A 57 16.70 -10.12 11.49
C VAL A 57 16.29 -10.20 10.02
N LEU A 58 15.02 -9.93 9.75
CA LEU A 58 14.49 -9.73 8.39
C LEU A 58 14.23 -8.24 8.17
N ILE A 59 14.96 -7.59 7.25
CA ILE A 59 14.74 -6.18 6.90
C ILE A 59 13.62 -6.09 5.85
N ILE A 60 12.50 -5.47 6.22
CA ILE A 60 11.28 -5.40 5.41
C ILE A 60 11.02 -3.96 4.95
N GLY A 61 11.06 -3.74 3.63
CA GLY A 61 10.70 -2.47 3.01
C GLY A 61 9.20 -2.31 2.80
N THR A 62 8.64 -1.14 3.12
CA THR A 62 7.21 -0.86 2.97
C THR A 62 6.93 0.62 2.70
N ASP A 63 5.88 0.91 1.93
CA ASP A 63 5.28 2.23 1.81
C ASP A 63 4.01 2.27 2.68
N ALA A 64 4.17 2.77 3.90
CA ALA A 64 3.12 2.83 4.91
C ALA A 64 2.12 3.98 4.66
N SER A 65 1.55 4.04 3.45
CA SER A 65 0.56 5.02 2.97
C SER A 65 -0.68 4.38 2.33
N TYR A 66 -0.84 3.06 2.45
CA TYR A 66 -1.81 2.23 1.72
C TYR A 66 -2.75 1.46 2.68
N PRO A 67 -3.62 2.15 3.43
CA PRO A 67 -4.59 1.51 4.33
C PRO A 67 -5.65 0.72 3.53
N PRO A 68 -6.13 -0.44 4.02
CA PRO A 68 -5.86 -1.04 5.33
C PRO A 68 -4.65 -2.01 5.35
N ASN A 69 -3.91 -2.08 4.24
CA ASN A 69 -2.90 -3.11 3.96
C ASN A 69 -1.59 -2.84 4.72
N GLU A 70 -1.00 -1.67 4.49
CA GLU A 70 0.15 -1.13 5.22
C GLU A 70 0.05 0.41 5.35
N TYR A 71 -0.03 0.90 6.58
CA TYR A 71 -0.22 2.33 6.86
C TYR A 71 0.41 2.72 8.20
N LYS A 72 0.32 4.00 8.57
CA LYS A 72 0.69 4.49 9.90
C LYS A 72 -0.53 4.77 10.77
N ASP A 73 -0.51 4.23 11.99
CA ASP A 73 -1.46 4.60 13.03
C ASP A 73 -1.17 6.02 13.59
N SER A 74 -2.03 6.48 14.51
CA SER A 74 -1.91 7.77 15.19
C SER A 74 -0.61 7.94 16.02
N SER A 75 0.13 6.86 16.29
CA SER A 75 1.45 6.91 16.93
C SER A 75 2.61 7.01 15.93
N GLY A 76 2.32 6.90 14.64
CA GLY A 76 3.30 6.85 13.55
C GLY A 76 3.92 5.47 13.33
N LYS A 77 3.42 4.43 14.02
CA LYS A 77 3.88 3.04 13.88
C LYS A 77 3.29 2.43 12.61
N ILE A 78 4.11 1.64 11.92
CA ILE A 78 3.70 0.85 10.76
C ILE A 78 2.76 -0.28 11.23
N VAL A 79 1.57 -0.35 10.63
CA VAL A 79 0.46 -1.27 10.95
C VAL A 79 -0.32 -1.64 9.69
N GLY A 80 -1.24 -2.60 9.79
CA GLY A 80 -2.09 -3.08 8.69
C GLY A 80 -2.11 -4.61 8.64
N TRP A 81 -2.94 -5.19 7.77
CA TRP A 81 -3.04 -6.65 7.68
C TRP A 81 -1.87 -7.30 6.94
N GLY A 82 -1.29 -6.61 5.94
CA GLY A 82 -0.05 -7.04 5.29
C GLY A 82 1.13 -7.02 6.26
N VAL A 83 1.15 -6.01 7.14
CA VAL A 83 2.12 -5.88 8.26
C VAL A 83 1.95 -6.99 9.29
N ASP A 84 0.71 -7.25 9.76
CA ASP A 84 0.41 -8.37 10.67
C ASP A 84 0.88 -9.72 10.06
N LEU A 85 0.60 -9.97 8.78
CA LEU A 85 1.00 -11.22 8.10
C LEU A 85 2.51 -11.34 7.88
N ALA A 86 3.20 -10.25 7.51
CA ALA A 86 4.66 -10.26 7.36
C ALA A 86 5.38 -10.42 8.71
N ASN A 87 4.82 -9.87 9.80
CA ASN A 87 5.28 -10.15 11.16
C ASN A 87 5.06 -11.63 11.53
N ALA A 88 3.92 -12.22 11.15
CA ALA A 88 3.63 -13.64 11.38
C ALA A 88 4.58 -14.56 10.61
N VAL A 89 4.89 -14.25 9.35
CA VAL A 89 5.91 -14.94 8.53
C VAL A 89 7.30 -14.84 9.17
N SER A 90 7.67 -13.66 9.68
CA SER A 90 8.95 -13.46 10.37
C SER A 90 9.06 -14.29 11.65
N ALA A 91 8.01 -14.28 12.48
CA ALA A 91 7.93 -15.12 13.68
C ALA A 91 7.97 -16.62 13.37
N ARG A 92 7.28 -17.05 12.29
CA ARG A 92 7.30 -18.44 11.78
C ARG A 92 8.70 -18.86 11.29
N LEU A 93 9.53 -17.92 10.84
CA LEU A 93 10.94 -18.14 10.49
C LEU A 93 11.92 -18.01 11.67
N GLY A 94 11.45 -17.56 12.84
CA GLY A 94 12.31 -17.27 13.99
C GLY A 94 13.15 -15.99 13.84
N LEU A 95 12.67 -15.02 13.05
CA LEU A 95 13.35 -13.76 12.74
C LEU A 95 12.62 -12.55 13.35
N GLU A 96 13.38 -11.55 13.80
CA GLU A 96 12.86 -10.23 14.18
C GLU A 96 12.58 -9.38 12.93
N PRO A 97 11.33 -8.92 12.70
CA PRO A 97 10.99 -8.07 11.57
C PRO A 97 11.46 -6.62 11.81
N LYS A 98 12.46 -6.18 11.06
CA LYS A 98 12.91 -4.78 11.05
C LYS A 98 12.29 -4.03 9.87
N TRP A 99 11.24 -3.26 10.15
CA TRP A 99 10.55 -2.44 9.16
C TRP A 99 11.34 -1.17 8.80
N GLU A 100 11.45 -0.90 7.49
CA GLU A 100 12.08 0.29 6.90
C GLU A 100 11.06 0.95 5.96
N GLN A 101 10.68 2.20 6.25
CA GLN A 101 9.77 2.93 5.35
C GLN A 101 10.54 3.47 4.13
N ALA A 102 9.97 3.29 2.94
CA ALA A 102 10.41 3.93 1.70
C ALA A 102 9.21 4.24 0.80
N GLY A 103 9.40 5.04 -0.25
CA GLY A 103 8.38 5.20 -1.30
C GLY A 103 8.27 3.92 -2.13
N PHE A 104 7.06 3.55 -2.55
CA PHE A 104 6.72 2.29 -3.23
C PHE A 104 7.71 1.91 -4.35
N ASP A 105 8.03 2.86 -5.24
CA ASP A 105 8.90 2.69 -6.39
C ASP A 105 10.36 2.32 -6.03
N SER A 106 10.81 2.71 -4.84
CA SER A 106 12.19 2.61 -4.38
C SER A 106 12.50 1.33 -3.59
N ILE A 107 11.48 0.55 -3.21
CA ILE A 107 11.61 -0.70 -2.44
C ILE A 107 12.28 -1.80 -3.28
N ILE A 108 11.77 -2.08 -4.49
CA ILE A 108 12.35 -3.09 -5.39
C ILE A 108 13.83 -2.76 -5.74
N PRO A 109 14.20 -1.52 -6.13
CA PRO A 109 15.60 -1.12 -6.27
C PRO A 109 16.44 -1.28 -4.99
N SER A 110 15.85 -1.11 -3.81
CA SER A 110 16.55 -1.28 -2.53
C SER A 110 16.78 -2.75 -2.16
N ILE A 111 15.86 -3.66 -2.57
CA ILE A 111 16.04 -5.11 -2.50
C ILE A 111 17.15 -5.55 -3.47
N GLN A 112 17.13 -5.09 -4.73
CA GLN A 112 18.19 -5.35 -5.70
C GLN A 112 19.56 -4.81 -5.24
N GLY A 113 19.56 -3.68 -4.52
CA GLY A 113 20.75 -3.09 -3.89
C GLY A 113 21.18 -3.75 -2.57
N GLY A 114 20.51 -4.81 -2.11
CA GLY A 114 20.85 -5.55 -0.90
C GLY A 114 20.63 -4.79 0.41
N LYS A 115 19.83 -3.72 0.41
CA LYS A 115 19.50 -2.93 1.61
C LYS A 115 18.32 -3.48 2.40
N MET A 116 17.41 -4.18 1.72
CA MET A 116 16.20 -4.79 2.26
C MET A 116 16.20 -6.27 1.85
N ASN A 117 15.72 -7.15 2.72
CA ASN A 117 15.63 -8.58 2.44
C ASN A 117 14.28 -8.94 1.78
N MET A 118 13.21 -8.20 2.10
CA MET A 118 11.86 -8.43 1.62
C MET A 118 11.13 -7.09 1.42
N GLY A 119 10.20 -7.03 0.47
CA GLY A 119 9.24 -5.94 0.31
C GLY A 119 7.83 -6.40 0.67
N SER A 120 7.16 -5.68 1.55
CA SER A 120 5.77 -5.91 1.97
C SER A 120 5.01 -4.60 1.82
N SER A 121 4.42 -4.40 0.64
CA SER A 121 3.76 -3.14 0.26
C SER A 121 2.71 -3.36 -0.84
N SER A 122 1.78 -4.30 -0.64
CA SER A 122 0.73 -4.64 -1.62
C SER A 122 1.21 -4.82 -3.07
N PHE A 123 2.41 -5.38 -3.27
CA PHE A 123 2.98 -5.52 -4.61
C PHE A 123 2.19 -6.54 -5.43
N THR A 124 1.47 -6.06 -6.44
CA THR A 124 1.01 -6.86 -7.57
C THR A 124 2.21 -7.63 -8.16
N ASP A 125 2.14 -8.96 -8.14
CA ASP A 125 3.05 -9.83 -8.86
C ASP A 125 2.68 -9.76 -10.35
N ASN A 126 3.62 -9.32 -11.19
CA ASN A 126 3.43 -9.19 -12.64
C ASN A 126 4.73 -9.48 -13.41
N ALA A 127 4.62 -9.80 -14.69
CA ALA A 127 5.74 -10.27 -15.52
C ALA A 127 6.85 -9.22 -15.72
N GLU A 128 6.63 -7.93 -15.46
CA GLU A 128 7.69 -6.91 -15.46
C GLU A 128 8.50 -6.99 -14.16
N ARG A 129 7.84 -6.91 -13.00
CA ARG A 129 8.49 -6.99 -11.68
C ARG A 129 9.16 -8.36 -11.47
N GLN A 130 8.60 -9.44 -12.01
CA GLN A 130 9.24 -10.77 -12.03
C GLN A 130 10.60 -10.82 -12.76
N LYS A 131 10.98 -9.82 -13.57
CA LYS A 131 12.32 -9.79 -14.19
C LYS A 131 13.41 -9.38 -13.20
N THR A 132 13.05 -8.65 -12.14
CA THR A 132 14.00 -8.04 -11.20
C THR A 132 13.94 -8.65 -9.79
N VAL A 133 12.79 -9.19 -9.39
CA VAL A 133 12.55 -9.86 -8.09
C VAL A 133 11.79 -11.18 -8.28
N ASP A 134 11.76 -12.00 -7.24
CA ASP A 134 10.75 -13.06 -7.09
C ASP A 134 9.63 -12.57 -6.18
N PHE A 135 8.43 -13.12 -6.35
CA PHE A 135 7.31 -12.91 -5.45
C PHE A 135 6.97 -14.19 -4.69
N VAL A 136 6.53 -14.04 -3.43
CA VAL A 136 5.79 -15.08 -2.69
C VAL A 136 4.38 -14.56 -2.43
N ASN A 137 3.40 -15.19 -3.06
CA ASN A 137 2.05 -14.65 -3.17
C ASN A 137 1.17 -15.06 -2.00
N PHE A 138 0.42 -14.09 -1.47
CA PHE A 138 -0.30 -14.20 -0.20
C PHE A 138 -1.75 -13.70 -0.24
N TYR A 139 -2.21 -13.11 -1.34
CA TYR A 139 -3.55 -12.52 -1.48
C TYR A 139 -3.90 -12.33 -2.95
N GLU A 140 -5.17 -12.28 -3.33
CA GLU A 140 -5.64 -11.87 -4.67
C GLU A 140 -6.41 -10.55 -4.56
N ALA A 141 -5.97 -9.52 -5.27
CA ALA A 141 -6.61 -8.20 -5.30
C ALA A 141 -6.98 -7.82 -6.73
N GLY A 142 -8.16 -7.22 -6.92
CA GLY A 142 -8.55 -6.59 -8.17
C GLY A 142 -8.41 -5.09 -8.11
N VAL A 143 -8.29 -4.43 -9.26
CA VAL A 143 -8.47 -2.99 -9.38
C VAL A 143 -9.92 -2.64 -9.06
N LEU A 144 -10.15 -1.53 -8.36
CA LEU A 144 -11.48 -0.94 -8.17
C LEU A 144 -11.37 0.58 -8.18
N TRP A 145 -12.21 1.24 -8.96
CA TRP A 145 -12.28 2.70 -9.02
C TRP A 145 -13.29 3.26 -8.02
N ALA A 146 -13.07 4.50 -7.56
CA ALA A 146 -14.06 5.27 -6.81
C ALA A 146 -14.20 6.70 -7.35
N ALA A 147 -15.40 7.25 -7.27
CA ALA A 147 -15.78 8.56 -7.79
C ALA A 147 -16.74 9.28 -6.82
N PRO A 148 -17.00 10.59 -6.98
CA PRO A 148 -17.94 11.31 -6.12
C PRO A 148 -19.37 10.78 -6.24
N ILE A 149 -20.11 10.75 -5.13
CA ILE A 149 -21.46 10.18 -5.06
C ILE A 149 -22.39 10.81 -6.11
N GLY A 150 -23.08 9.96 -6.87
CA GLY A 150 -23.97 10.33 -7.97
C GLY A 150 -23.24 10.79 -9.24
N LYS A 151 -21.92 10.56 -9.34
CA LYS A 151 -21.08 10.90 -10.50
C LYS A 151 -20.06 9.79 -10.85
N PRO A 152 -20.48 8.52 -11.02
CA PRO A 152 -19.57 7.45 -11.40
C PRO A 152 -18.88 7.74 -12.75
N VAL A 153 -17.58 7.50 -12.80
CA VAL A 153 -16.77 7.42 -14.02
C VAL A 153 -16.65 5.95 -14.40
N ASP A 154 -17.14 5.60 -15.58
CA ASP A 154 -17.03 4.26 -16.16
C ASP A 154 -15.55 3.94 -16.50
N PRO A 155 -14.91 2.93 -15.87
CA PRO A 155 -13.51 2.60 -16.11
C PRO A 155 -13.20 2.18 -17.55
N ASP A 156 -14.20 1.75 -18.34
CA ASP A 156 -14.03 1.36 -19.74
C ASP A 156 -14.40 2.50 -20.72
N ASN A 157 -14.84 3.66 -20.22
CA ASN A 157 -15.13 4.85 -21.00
C ASN A 157 -14.60 6.16 -20.37
N ALA A 158 -13.53 6.07 -19.55
CA ALA A 158 -12.91 7.18 -18.83
C ALA A 158 -12.15 8.21 -19.69
N CYS A 159 -12.27 8.16 -21.02
CA CYS A 159 -11.53 9.01 -21.95
C CYS A 159 -11.81 10.52 -21.75
N GLY A 160 -10.79 11.29 -21.39
CA GLY A 160 -10.90 12.72 -21.10
C GLY A 160 -11.24 13.09 -19.66
N PHE A 161 -11.45 12.11 -18.77
CA PHE A 161 -11.58 12.34 -17.33
C PHE A 161 -10.20 12.43 -16.65
N LYS A 162 -10.17 13.05 -15.47
CA LYS A 162 -9.01 13.08 -14.56
C LYS A 162 -9.08 11.90 -13.60
N VAL A 163 -8.06 11.05 -13.59
CA VAL A 163 -8.00 9.89 -12.69
C VAL A 163 -6.77 9.96 -11.80
N ALA A 164 -7.01 10.05 -10.50
CA ALA A 164 -5.97 10.06 -9.47
C ALA A 164 -5.47 8.64 -9.17
N VAL A 165 -4.18 8.51 -8.84
CA VAL A 165 -3.53 7.21 -8.59
C VAL A 165 -2.26 7.39 -7.74
N GLN A 166 -1.90 6.42 -6.91
CA GLN A 166 -0.59 6.42 -6.26
C GLN A 166 0.52 6.05 -7.27
N ALA A 167 1.64 6.78 -7.24
CA ALA A 167 2.76 6.60 -8.14
C ALA A 167 3.42 5.21 -7.99
N GLY A 168 3.80 4.60 -9.11
CA GLY A 168 4.49 3.30 -9.16
C GLY A 168 3.61 2.05 -9.01
N THR A 169 2.36 2.22 -8.59
CA THR A 169 1.33 1.15 -8.59
C THR A 169 1.04 0.64 -10.00
N PHE A 170 0.45 -0.56 -10.12
CA PHE A 170 0.03 -1.14 -11.40
C PHE A 170 -0.99 -0.25 -12.13
N GLN A 171 -1.86 0.38 -11.35
CA GLN A 171 -2.84 1.36 -11.79
C GLN A 171 -2.16 2.54 -12.52
N HIS A 172 -1.03 3.02 -11.99
CA HIS A 172 -0.24 4.10 -12.57
C HIS A 172 0.65 3.65 -13.76
N THR A 173 1.27 2.47 -13.69
CA THR A 173 2.28 2.04 -14.67
C THR A 173 1.72 1.29 -15.88
N ASP A 174 0.55 0.64 -15.75
CA ASP A 174 0.04 -0.29 -16.74
C ASP A 174 -1.44 -0.02 -17.09
N GLU A 175 -2.33 0.01 -16.09
CA GLU A 175 -3.80 0.08 -16.28
C GLU A 175 -4.26 1.40 -16.92
N LEU A 176 -4.01 2.53 -16.25
CA LEU A 176 -4.42 3.85 -16.73
C LEU A 176 -3.68 4.25 -18.02
N PRO A 177 -2.37 3.97 -18.19
CA PRO A 177 -1.69 4.14 -19.47
C PRO A 177 -2.36 3.37 -20.61
N ALA A 178 -2.64 2.07 -20.44
CA ALA A 178 -3.27 1.25 -21.49
C ALA A 178 -4.68 1.73 -21.85
N LYS A 179 -5.51 2.05 -20.84
CA LYS A 179 -6.85 2.66 -21.05
C LYS A 179 -6.74 4.01 -21.76
N SER A 180 -5.74 4.83 -21.42
CA SER A 180 -5.49 6.15 -22.04
C SER A 180 -5.00 6.05 -23.50
N GLU A 181 -4.10 5.11 -23.81
CA GLU A 181 -3.67 4.82 -25.18
C GLU A 181 -4.83 4.33 -26.05
N ALA A 182 -5.70 3.45 -25.51
CA ALA A 182 -6.90 3.00 -26.20
C ALA A 182 -7.85 4.17 -26.54
N CYS A 183 -8.00 5.16 -25.64
CA CYS A 183 -8.76 6.37 -25.92
C CYS A 183 -8.16 7.18 -27.09
N VAL A 184 -6.84 7.38 -27.11
CA VAL A 184 -6.15 8.11 -28.19
C VAL A 184 -6.24 7.35 -29.52
N ALA A 185 -6.07 6.02 -29.51
CA ALA A 185 -6.22 5.17 -30.68
C ALA A 185 -7.66 5.20 -31.26
N ALA A 186 -8.67 5.37 -30.39
CA ALA A 186 -10.06 5.59 -30.77
C ALA A 186 -10.39 7.04 -31.20
N GLY A 187 -9.41 7.95 -31.22
CA GLY A 187 -9.59 9.36 -31.58
C GLY A 187 -10.32 10.20 -30.52
N LYS A 188 -10.42 9.70 -29.28
CA LYS A 188 -10.92 10.45 -28.12
C LYS A 188 -9.77 11.20 -27.42
N ALA A 189 -10.11 12.03 -26.43
CA ALA A 189 -9.11 12.57 -25.51
C ALA A 189 -8.49 11.46 -24.65
N ALA A 190 -7.20 11.60 -24.33
CA ALA A 190 -6.49 10.77 -23.35
C ALA A 190 -7.13 10.90 -21.95
N ILE A 191 -6.89 9.93 -21.08
CA ILE A 191 -7.13 10.06 -19.63
C ILE A 191 -6.06 11.01 -19.06
N GLU A 192 -6.46 11.99 -18.25
CA GLU A 192 -5.53 12.83 -17.51
C GLU A 192 -5.15 12.12 -16.20
N ILE A 193 -4.06 11.35 -16.25
CA ILE A 193 -3.55 10.58 -15.11
C ILE A 193 -2.86 11.55 -14.14
N LEU A 194 -3.30 11.53 -12.87
CA LEU A 194 -2.79 12.37 -11.81
C LEU A 194 -2.07 11.50 -10.75
N PRO A 195 -0.74 11.32 -10.85
CA PRO A 195 0.02 10.57 -9.86
C PRO A 195 0.24 11.38 -8.57
N PHE A 196 0.16 10.68 -7.44
CA PHE A 196 0.46 11.19 -6.11
C PHE A 196 1.41 10.25 -5.36
N ASP A 197 2.20 10.77 -4.42
CA ASP A 197 3.18 9.96 -3.66
C ASP A 197 2.50 8.92 -2.76
N GLY A 198 1.28 9.20 -2.27
CA GLY A 198 0.46 8.33 -1.43
C GLY A 198 -0.99 8.22 -1.89
N GLN A 199 -1.67 7.14 -1.52
CA GLN A 199 -3.07 6.90 -1.90
C GLN A 199 -4.07 7.79 -1.13
N ALA A 200 -3.68 8.29 0.04
CA ALA A 200 -4.44 9.30 0.77
C ALA A 200 -4.60 10.60 -0.04
N GLU A 201 -3.54 11.04 -0.69
CA GLU A 201 -3.51 12.23 -1.56
C GLU A 201 -4.37 12.01 -2.81
N ALA A 202 -4.28 10.84 -3.45
CA ALA A 202 -5.12 10.46 -4.59
C ALA A 202 -6.63 10.43 -4.21
N THR A 203 -6.95 9.87 -3.04
CA THR A 203 -8.32 9.87 -2.49
C THR A 203 -8.82 11.29 -2.23
N ASN A 204 -7.97 12.14 -1.65
CA ASN A 204 -8.29 13.54 -1.37
C ASN A 204 -8.47 14.37 -2.65
N ALA A 205 -7.75 14.07 -3.74
CA ALA A 205 -7.94 14.74 -5.03
C ALA A 205 -9.37 14.56 -5.57
N VAL A 206 -9.96 13.37 -5.42
CA VAL A 206 -11.37 13.11 -5.80
C VAL A 206 -12.33 13.81 -4.82
N VAL A 207 -12.11 13.68 -3.51
CA VAL A 207 -12.92 14.31 -2.46
C VAL A 207 -12.95 15.85 -2.58
N LEU A 208 -11.90 16.47 -3.08
CA LEU A 208 -11.79 17.91 -3.32
C LEU A 208 -12.18 18.34 -4.74
N GLY A 209 -12.59 17.41 -5.62
CA GLY A 209 -12.99 17.71 -7.00
C GLY A 209 -11.85 18.16 -7.92
N GLN A 210 -10.62 17.74 -7.63
CA GLN A 210 -9.43 17.93 -8.46
C GLN A 210 -9.27 16.79 -9.48
N ALA A 211 -9.73 15.58 -9.13
CA ALA A 211 -9.88 14.43 -9.99
C ALA A 211 -11.35 14.00 -10.06
N ASP A 212 -11.76 13.35 -11.16
CA ASP A 212 -13.12 12.86 -11.36
C ASP A 212 -13.32 11.46 -10.77
N ALA A 213 -12.25 10.65 -10.71
CA ALA A 213 -12.18 9.36 -10.03
C ALA A 213 -10.75 9.07 -9.54
N PHE A 214 -10.58 8.00 -8.76
CA PHE A 214 -9.28 7.38 -8.53
C PHE A 214 -9.30 5.89 -8.86
N SER A 215 -8.15 5.34 -9.23
CA SER A 215 -7.92 3.89 -9.36
C SER A 215 -6.96 3.42 -8.27
N ALA A 216 -7.29 2.32 -7.60
CA ALA A 216 -6.44 1.61 -6.63
C ALA A 216 -6.90 0.14 -6.53
N ASP A 217 -6.31 -0.64 -5.63
CA ASP A 217 -6.75 -2.02 -5.38
C ASP A 217 -8.02 -2.06 -4.51
N SER A 218 -8.83 -3.11 -4.67
CA SER A 218 -10.15 -3.20 -4.05
C SER A 218 -10.19 -3.10 -2.53
N PRO A 219 -9.26 -3.65 -1.72
CA PRO A 219 -9.31 -3.47 -0.26
C PRO A 219 -9.12 -2.00 0.15
N VAL A 220 -8.26 -1.28 -0.58
CA VAL A 220 -7.88 0.10 -0.33
C VAL A 220 -8.96 1.07 -0.82
N THR A 221 -9.53 0.81 -2.00
CA THR A 221 -10.68 1.55 -2.51
C THR A 221 -11.90 1.39 -1.59
N LEU A 222 -12.14 0.19 -1.05
CA LEU A 222 -13.25 -0.05 -0.13
C LEU A 222 -13.06 0.62 1.25
N ASP A 223 -11.84 0.62 1.81
CA ASP A 223 -11.56 1.36 3.04
C ASP A 223 -11.68 2.89 2.83
N ALA A 224 -11.15 3.41 1.73
CA ALA A 224 -11.32 4.81 1.35
C ALA A 224 -12.80 5.21 1.19
N ILE A 225 -13.63 4.37 0.57
CA ILE A 225 -15.09 4.56 0.50
C ILE A 225 -15.71 4.52 1.88
N ASN A 226 -15.35 3.57 2.76
CA ASN A 226 -15.88 3.50 4.13
C ASN A 226 -15.52 4.76 4.96
N ALA A 227 -14.28 5.23 4.85
CA ALA A 227 -13.78 6.44 5.51
C ALA A 227 -14.40 7.74 4.94
N GLN A 228 -14.78 7.77 3.67
CA GLN A 228 -15.33 8.93 2.96
C GLN A 228 -16.77 8.71 2.44
N LYS A 229 -17.54 7.85 3.10
CA LYS A 229 -18.86 7.30 2.70
C LYS A 229 -19.96 8.31 2.38
N ASP A 230 -19.80 9.55 2.84
CA ASP A 230 -20.72 10.66 2.59
C ASP A 230 -20.27 11.53 1.40
N LYS A 231 -19.24 11.10 0.65
CA LYS A 231 -18.59 11.85 -0.44
C LYS A 231 -18.29 11.05 -1.71
N ILE A 232 -17.80 9.81 -1.58
CA ILE A 232 -17.41 8.93 -2.70
C ILE A 232 -18.10 7.57 -2.64
N GLU A 233 -18.23 6.93 -3.80
CA GLU A 233 -18.80 5.59 -4.00
C GLU A 233 -17.96 4.77 -5.00
N ALA A 234 -18.16 3.45 -5.02
CA ALA A 234 -17.51 2.57 -5.99
C ALA A 234 -17.97 2.90 -7.42
N SER A 235 -17.03 2.96 -8.35
CA SER A 235 -17.24 3.48 -9.70
C SER A 235 -17.08 2.36 -10.73
N GLY A 236 -17.98 1.38 -10.68
CA GLY A 236 -17.90 0.13 -11.43
C GLY A 236 -17.66 -1.08 -10.52
N GLU A 237 -17.53 -2.25 -11.15
CA GLU A 237 -17.14 -3.51 -10.48
C GLU A 237 -15.61 -3.61 -10.37
N SER A 238 -15.10 -4.57 -9.59
CA SER A 238 -13.65 -4.85 -9.55
C SER A 238 -13.20 -5.70 -10.74
N PHE A 239 -12.02 -5.42 -11.28
CA PHE A 239 -11.45 -6.06 -12.48
C PHE A 239 -9.93 -6.30 -12.34
N ASP A 240 -9.29 -6.88 -13.37
CA ASP A 240 -7.85 -7.18 -13.42
C ASP A 240 -7.27 -7.80 -12.13
N THR A 241 -7.98 -8.80 -11.58
CA THR A 241 -7.57 -9.52 -10.38
C THR A 241 -6.22 -10.21 -10.57
N ALA A 242 -5.28 -9.91 -9.68
CA ALA A 242 -3.92 -10.41 -9.68
C ALA A 242 -3.41 -10.66 -8.25
N PRO A 243 -2.44 -11.58 -8.09
CA PRO A 243 -1.87 -11.86 -6.78
C PRO A 243 -1.02 -10.70 -6.25
N TYR A 244 -1.19 -10.37 -4.97
CA TYR A 244 -0.15 -9.68 -4.20
C TYR A 244 0.92 -10.67 -3.75
N GLY A 245 2.18 -10.24 -3.77
CA GLY A 245 3.29 -11.01 -3.23
C GLY A 245 4.32 -10.20 -2.47
N TYR A 246 5.03 -10.88 -1.57
CA TYR A 246 6.24 -10.35 -0.95
C TYR A 246 7.35 -10.29 -2.00
N ALA A 247 7.93 -9.12 -2.24
CA ALA A 247 9.03 -8.95 -3.19
C ALA A 247 10.35 -9.42 -2.56
N LEU A 248 11.12 -10.27 -3.24
CA LEU A 248 12.32 -10.92 -2.72
C LEU A 248 13.47 -10.90 -3.75
N PRO A 249 14.76 -10.93 -3.34
CA PRO A 249 15.88 -10.98 -4.27
C PRO A 249 15.80 -12.16 -5.24
N LYS A 250 16.00 -11.90 -6.53
CA LYS A 250 15.78 -12.90 -7.60
C LYS A 250 16.65 -14.15 -7.43
N ASN A 251 16.02 -15.32 -7.49
CA ASN A 251 16.57 -16.66 -7.27
C ASN A 251 17.11 -16.92 -5.84
N SER A 252 16.68 -16.16 -4.83
CA SER A 252 17.12 -16.35 -3.44
C SER A 252 16.52 -17.59 -2.77
N ASP A 253 17.27 -18.23 -1.87
CA ASP A 253 16.73 -19.25 -0.97
C ASP A 253 15.77 -18.65 0.07
N LEU A 254 15.87 -17.35 0.37
CA LEU A 254 14.89 -16.63 1.19
C LEU A 254 13.47 -16.74 0.63
N THR A 255 13.31 -16.74 -0.69
CA THR A 255 12.03 -16.92 -1.38
C THR A 255 11.39 -18.25 -1.02
N LYS A 256 12.18 -19.31 -0.86
CA LYS A 256 11.71 -20.65 -0.47
C LYS A 256 11.38 -20.70 1.02
N ALA A 257 12.18 -20.06 1.87
CA ALA A 257 11.92 -19.95 3.30
C ALA A 257 10.60 -19.20 3.58
N VAL A 258 10.41 -18.04 2.93
CA VAL A 258 9.18 -17.23 3.05
C VAL A 258 7.96 -17.96 2.48
N GLN A 259 8.09 -18.67 1.35
CA GLN A 259 7.01 -19.51 0.81
C GLN A 259 6.61 -20.66 1.75
N ALA A 260 7.59 -21.35 2.35
CA ALA A 260 7.34 -22.42 3.31
C ALA A 260 6.70 -21.90 4.61
N ALA A 261 7.19 -20.78 5.13
CA ALA A 261 6.64 -20.15 6.33
C ALA A 261 5.20 -19.63 6.12
N LEU A 262 4.92 -19.00 4.98
CA LEU A 262 3.58 -18.57 4.62
C LEU A 262 2.63 -19.77 4.45
N GLN A 263 3.07 -20.86 3.82
CA GLN A 263 2.27 -22.08 3.72
C GLN A 263 2.00 -22.70 5.11
N SER A 264 2.98 -22.71 6.01
CA SER A 264 2.82 -23.19 7.40
C SER A 264 1.76 -22.39 8.18
N LEU A 265 1.64 -21.08 7.91
CA LEU A 265 0.59 -20.20 8.46
C LEU A 265 -0.78 -20.38 7.80
N MET A 266 -0.83 -20.82 6.53
CA MET A 266 -2.07 -21.21 5.86
C MET A 266 -2.58 -22.56 6.39
N ASP A 267 -1.68 -23.53 6.53
CA ASP A 267 -1.98 -24.91 6.92
C ASP A 267 -2.44 -25.03 8.39
N ASP A 268 -2.03 -24.12 9.28
CA ASP A 268 -2.48 -24.09 10.68
C ASP A 268 -3.60 -23.07 10.98
N GLY A 269 -4.00 -22.26 9.99
CA GLY A 269 -5.10 -21.31 10.08
C GLY A 269 -4.73 -19.90 10.53
N THR A 270 -3.50 -19.65 11.01
CA THR A 270 -3.05 -18.32 11.45
C THR A 270 -3.25 -17.24 10.36
N TYR A 271 -3.01 -17.60 9.10
CA TYR A 271 -3.25 -16.74 7.93
C TYR A 271 -4.70 -16.27 7.84
N MET A 272 -5.66 -17.20 7.96
CA MET A 272 -7.09 -16.88 7.87
C MET A 272 -7.54 -16.05 9.08
N GLU A 273 -7.00 -16.29 10.28
CA GLU A 273 -7.29 -15.46 11.46
C GLU A 273 -6.87 -13.99 11.25
N ILE A 274 -5.70 -13.74 10.65
CA ILE A 274 -5.22 -12.39 10.34
C ILE A 274 -6.12 -11.69 9.30
N LEU A 275 -6.55 -12.42 8.27
CA LEU A 275 -7.42 -11.89 7.21
C LEU A 275 -8.85 -11.63 7.72
N THR A 276 -9.44 -12.55 8.49
CA THR A 276 -10.77 -12.35 9.11
C THR A 276 -10.74 -11.26 10.19
N LYS A 277 -9.65 -11.10 10.96
CA LYS A 277 -9.49 -9.94 11.87
C LYS A 277 -9.43 -8.61 11.09
N ALA A 278 -9.00 -8.64 9.83
CA ALA A 278 -8.95 -7.48 8.95
C ALA A 278 -10.26 -7.21 8.18
N GLY A 279 -11.15 -8.19 8.04
CA GLY A 279 -12.31 -8.11 7.16
C GLY A 279 -11.95 -8.16 5.67
N VAL A 280 -10.91 -8.91 5.31
CA VAL A 280 -10.39 -9.02 3.94
C VAL A 280 -10.31 -10.48 3.45
N GLU A 281 -11.01 -11.40 4.10
CA GLU A 281 -11.00 -12.84 3.76
C GLU A 281 -11.44 -13.17 2.32
N ASP A 282 -12.15 -12.27 1.63
CA ASP A 282 -12.58 -12.46 0.23
C ASP A 282 -11.41 -12.62 -0.77
N GLY A 283 -10.23 -12.05 -0.47
CA GLY A 283 -9.01 -12.21 -1.28
C GLY A 283 -8.08 -13.35 -0.82
N ALA A 284 -8.54 -14.23 0.07
CA ALA A 284 -7.70 -15.27 0.67
C ALA A 284 -7.29 -16.38 -0.32
N VAL A 285 -5.99 -16.65 -0.42
CA VAL A 285 -5.46 -17.75 -1.25
C VAL A 285 -5.27 -19.03 -0.46
N GLN A 286 -5.50 -20.17 -1.13
CA GLN A 286 -5.37 -21.51 -0.53
C GLN A 286 -3.93 -22.06 -0.53
N LYS A 287 -2.97 -21.33 -1.11
CA LYS A 287 -1.59 -21.78 -1.26
C LYS A 287 -0.62 -20.62 -1.49
N ALA A 288 0.51 -20.62 -0.78
CA ALA A 288 1.65 -19.77 -1.07
C ALA A 288 2.28 -20.18 -2.42
N THR A 289 2.18 -19.33 -3.43
CA THR A 289 2.78 -19.55 -4.76
C THR A 289 3.98 -18.61 -5.00
N ILE A 290 4.78 -18.90 -6.02
CA ILE A 290 5.92 -18.07 -6.44
C ILE A 290 5.72 -17.68 -7.91
N ASN A 291 5.82 -16.38 -8.21
CA ASN A 291 5.71 -15.82 -9.57
C ASN A 291 4.48 -16.37 -10.33
N ALA A 292 3.27 -16.18 -9.76
CA ALA A 292 2.00 -16.61 -10.35
C ALA A 292 1.29 -15.49 -11.14
N GLY A 293 1.76 -14.25 -10.99
CA GLY A 293 1.42 -13.11 -11.83
C GLY A 293 1.77 -13.32 -13.30
N LYS A 294 1.21 -12.48 -14.17
CA LYS A 294 1.28 -12.59 -15.64
C LYS A 294 1.82 -11.33 -16.31
#